data_AF-A0A3N5NVJ1-F1
#
_entry.id   AF-A0A3N5NVJ1-F1
#
_cell.length_a   1.000
_cell.length_b   1.000
_cell.length_c   1.000
_cell.angle_alpha   90.00
_cell.angle_beta   90.00
_cell.angle_gamma   90.00
#
_symmetry.space_group_name_H-M   'P 1'
#
loop_
_entity.id
_entity.type
_entity.pdbx_description
1 polymer ?
#
loop_
_entity_poly.entity_id
_entity_poly.type
_entity_poly.pdbx_seq_one_letter_code
_entity_poly.pdbx_strand_id
1 'polypeptide(L)' 'MSSVLTQRCGREYEIRVKGQLAGDWSDWLDGLQMTALACGDTVLSGTIVDQAALMGILNKLNRLNVTLLSLRQTACPKT' A
#
# COMPACT_ATOMS: atom_id res chain seq x y z
N MET A 1 -13.01 16.16 -19.06
CA MET A 1 -13.53 15.19 -18.08
C MET A 1 -12.36 14.76 -17.21
N SER A 2 -11.96 15.59 -16.24
CA SER A 2 -10.89 15.26 -15.31
C SER A 2 -11.56 15.00 -13.96
N SER A 3 -11.62 13.73 -13.61
CA SER A 3 -12.21 13.24 -12.37
C SER A 3 -11.59 13.98 -11.18
N VAL A 4 -12.44 14.65 -10.41
CA VAL A 4 -12.12 15.21 -9.10
C VAL A 4 -11.81 14.04 -8.19
N LEU A 5 -10.53 13.67 -8.05
CA LEU A 5 -10.11 12.76 -7.00
C LEU A 5 -10.28 13.50 -5.68
N THR A 6 -11.26 13.01 -4.92
CA THR A 6 -11.62 13.50 -3.61
C THR A 6 -10.40 13.41 -2.70
N GLN A 7 -9.73 14.54 -2.47
CA GLN A 7 -8.64 14.66 -1.50
C GLN A 7 -9.20 14.37 -0.11
N ARG A 8 -9.13 13.11 0.35
CA ARG A 8 -9.43 12.77 1.73
C ARG A 8 -8.17 13.02 2.55
N CYS A 9 -8.28 13.83 3.59
CA CYS A 9 -7.22 14.14 4.56
C CYS A 9 -6.91 12.92 5.47
N GLY A 10 -6.72 11.75 4.86
CA GLY A 10 -6.33 10.51 5.51
C GLY A 10 -4.82 10.32 5.45
N ARG A 11 -4.28 9.47 6.32
CA ARG A 11 -2.86 9.12 6.30
C ARG A 11 -2.64 8.15 5.14
N GLU A 12 -1.96 8.61 4.11
CA GLU A 12 -1.54 7.73 3.03
C GLU A 12 -0.23 7.03 3.41
N TYR A 13 -0.13 5.77 3.00
CA TYR A 13 1.04 4.95 3.21
C TYR A 13 1.50 4.34 1.90
N GLU A 14 2.81 4.21 1.78
CA GLU A 14 3.49 3.44 0.74
C GLU A 14 4.30 2.34 1.42
N ILE A 15 4.02 1.09 1.05
CA ILE A 15 4.67 -0.10 1.58
C ILE A 15 5.34 -0.80 0.41
N ARG A 16 6.66 -1.00 0.48
CA ARG A 16 7.42 -1.71 -0.55
C ARG A 16 7.80 -3.07 -0.04
N VAL A 17 7.57 -4.09 -0.86
CA VAL A 17 7.85 -5.48 -0.53
C VAL A 17 8.65 -6.14 -1.64
N LYS A 18 9.48 -7.11 -1.25
CA LYS A 18 10.30 -7.87 -2.19
C LYS A 18 9.45 -8.87 -2.94
N GLY A 19 9.64 -8.94 -4.26
CA GLY A 19 8.92 -9.87 -5.12
C GLY A 19 7.60 -9.30 -5.65
N GLN A 20 7.05 -9.96 -6.67
CA GLN A 20 5.78 -9.61 -7.27
C GLN A 20 4.65 -10.34 -6.55
N LEU A 21 3.73 -9.58 -5.97
CA LEU A 21 2.46 -10.10 -5.48
C LEU A 21 1.51 -10.24 -6.69
N ALA A 22 0.81 -11.37 -6.79
CA ALA A 22 -0.14 -11.60 -7.88
C ALA A 22 -1.32 -10.61 -7.82
N GLY A 23 -1.98 -10.37 -8.96
CA GLY A 23 -3.02 -9.34 -9.10
C GLY A 23 -4.27 -9.53 -8.21
N ASP A 24 -4.52 -10.73 -7.69
CA ASP A 24 -5.72 -11.07 -6.91
C ASP A 24 -5.70 -10.58 -5.44
N TRP A 25 -4.71 -9.78 -5.08
CA TRP A 25 -4.39 -9.44 -3.68
C TRP A 25 -4.91 -8.07 -3.25
N SER A 26 -5.38 -7.25 -4.19
CA SER A 26 -5.90 -5.90 -3.91
C SER A 26 -7.11 -5.90 -2.98
N ASP A 27 -8.00 -6.88 -3.13
CA ASP A 27 -9.18 -7.04 -2.27
C ASP A 27 -8.79 -7.54 -0.87
N TRP A 28 -7.72 -8.32 -0.75
CA TRP A 28 -7.22 -8.83 0.53
C TRP A 28 -6.43 -7.78 1.33
N LEU A 29 -5.86 -6.79 0.65
CA LEU A 29 -5.10 -5.68 1.21
C LEU A 29 -5.98 -4.42 1.41
N ASP A 30 -7.26 -4.62 1.70
CA ASP A 30 -8.19 -3.56 2.10
C ASP A 30 -8.30 -2.41 1.06
N GLY A 31 -8.18 -2.75 -0.23
CA GLY A 31 -8.30 -1.80 -1.34
C GLY A 31 -7.03 -0.99 -1.64
N LEU A 32 -5.89 -1.37 -1.07
CA LEU A 32 -4.60 -0.77 -1.45
C LEU A 32 -4.28 -1.02 -2.93
N GLN A 33 -3.79 0.02 -3.59
CA GLN A 33 -3.30 -0.06 -4.96
C GLN A 33 -1.97 -0.81 -4.99
N MET A 34 -1.86 -1.77 -5.90
CA MET A 34 -0.66 -2.59 -6.07
C MET A 34 0.03 -2.21 -7.37
N THR A 35 1.29 -1.80 -7.28
CA THR A 35 2.12 -1.46 -8.43
C THR A 35 3.34 -2.37 -8.47
N ALA A 36 3.44 -3.19 -9.51
CA ALA A 36 4.64 -3.99 -9.77
C ALA A 36 5.75 -3.09 -10.34
N LEU A 37 6.93 -3.17 -9.75
CA LEU A 37 8.12 -2.46 -10.22
C LEU A 37 8.90 -3.32 -11.21
N ALA A 38 9.64 -2.65 -12.11
CA ALA A 38 10.50 -3.31 -13.09
C ALA A 38 11.64 -4.13 -12.45
N CYS A 39 12.01 -3.83 -11.20
CA CYS A 39 12.98 -4.61 -10.42
C CYS A 39 12.41 -5.93 -9.86
N GLY A 40 11.13 -6.21 -10.08
CA GLY A 40 10.46 -7.40 -9.57
C GLY A 40 9.89 -7.26 -8.16
N ASP A 41 9.84 -6.05 -7.62
CA ASP A 41 9.23 -5.74 -6.31
C ASP A 41 7.80 -5.23 -6.46
N THR A 42 7.06 -5.15 -5.35
CA THR A 42 5.70 -4.60 -5.33
C THR A 42 5.60 -3.42 -4.38
N VAL A 43 4.92 -2.36 -4.83
CA VAL A 43 4.53 -1.22 -4.01
C VAL A 43 3.04 -1.30 -3.74
N LEU A 44 2.67 -1.23 -2.47
CA LEU A 44 1.31 -1.09 -1.98
C LEU A 44 1.12 0.37 -1.56
N SER A 45 0.12 1.05 -2.11
CA SER A 45 -0.16 2.44 -1.75
C SER A 45 -1.64 2.70 -1.53
N GLY A 46 -1.96 3.58 -0.59
CA GLY A 46 -3.33 4.00 -0.33
C GLY A 46 -3.55 4.58 1.05
N THR A 47 -4.79 4.98 1.32
CA THR A 47 -5.20 5.50 2.62
C THR A 47 -5.40 4.35 3.61
N ILE A 48 -4.74 4.43 4.77
CA ILE A 48 -4.95 3.49 5.86
C ILE A 48 -5.60 4.24 7.02
N VAL A 49 -6.73 3.72 7.51
CA VAL A 49 -7.62 4.41 8.45
C VAL A 49 -6.95 4.66 9.81
N ASP A 50 -6.18 3.70 10.31
CA ASP A 50 -5.49 3.78 11.59
C ASP A 50 -4.23 2.88 11.64
N GLN A 51 -3.53 2.89 12.78
CA GLN A 51 -2.35 2.05 12.98
C GLN A 51 -2.69 0.56 13.12
N ALA A 52 -3.90 0.18 13.55
CA ALA A 52 -4.28 -1.22 13.68
C ALA A 52 -4.47 -1.87 12.30
N ALA A 53 -5.09 -1.16 11.36
CA ALA A 53 -5.21 -1.58 9.97
C ALA A 53 -3.83 -1.73 9.31
N LEU A 54 -2.92 -0.77 9.52
CA LEU A 54 -1.54 -0.86 9.04
C LEU A 54 -0.83 -2.11 9.59
N MET A 55 -0.90 -2.33 10.91
CA MET A 55 -0.30 -3.51 11.54
C MET A 55 -0.95 -4.82 11.06
N GLY A 56 -2.25 -4.82 10.76
CA GLY A 56 -2.94 -5.95 10.13
C GLY A 56 -2.33 -6.30 8.78
N ILE A 57 -2.10 -5.31 7.93
CA ILE A 57 -1.45 -5.49 6.62
C ILE A 57 -0.01 -5.99 6.78
N LEU A 58 0.79 -5.41 7.68
CA LEU A 58 2.17 -5.86 7.90
C LEU A 58 2.22 -7.31 8.42
N ASN A 59 1.30 -7.70 9.30
CA ASN A 59 1.17 -9.07 9.77
C ASN A 59 0.76 -10.04 8.66
N LYS A 60 -0.16 -9.63 7.78
CA LYS A 60 -0.56 -10.39 6.58
C LYS A 60 0.66 -10.65 5.68
N LEU A 61 1.46 -9.62 5.39
CA LEU A 61 2.71 -9.75 4.61
C LEU A 61 3.72 -10.69 5.28
N ASN A 62 3.91 -10.54 6.60
CA ASN A 62 4.82 -11.39 7.36
C ASN A 62 4.41 -12.86 7.36
N ARG A 63 3.11 -13.16 7.46
CA ARG A 63 2.58 -14.55 7.40
C ARG A 63 2.90 -15.27 6.09
N LEU A 64 3.14 -14.52 5.03
CA LEU A 64 3.47 -15.04 3.70
C LEU A 64 4.97 -15.07 3.44
N ASN A 65 5.77 -14.77 4.47
CA ASN A 65 7.21 -14.68 4.38
C ASN A 65 7.69 -13.67 3.32
N VAL A 66 6.87 -12.64 3.05
CA VAL A 66 7.22 -11.55 2.13
C VAL A 66 8.12 -10.57 2.87
N THR A 67 9.26 -10.25 2.27
CA THR A 67 10.22 -9.31 2.88
C THR A 67 9.72 -7.88 2.71
N LEU A 68 9.50 -7.18 3.83
CA LEU A 68 9.25 -5.75 3.84
C LEU A 68 10.55 -4.99 3.52
N LEU A 69 10.55 -4.19 2.46
CA LEU A 69 11.69 -3.38 2.05
C LEU A 69 11.61 -1.97 2.62
N SER A 70 10.43 -1.36 2.61
CA SER A 70 10.24 -0.05 3.22
C SER A 70 8.77 0.22 3.58
N LEU A 71 8.57 1.03 4.61
CA LEU A 71 7.27 1.60 4.96
C LEU A 71 7.44 3.12 5.05
N ARG A 72 6.59 3.87 4.35
CA ARG A 72 6.59 5.33 4.35
C ARG A 72 5.18 5.84 4.52
N GLN A 73 4.99 6.80 5.43
CA GLN A 73 3.79 7.61 5.44
C GLN A 73 3.98 8.74 4.45
N THR A 74 3.19 8.77 3.37
CA THR A 74 3.18 9.91 2.45
C THR A 74 2.33 10.99 3.12
N ALA A 75 2.95 12.15 3.42
CA ALA A 75 2.18 13.29 3.91
C ALA A 75 1.10 13.63 2.87
N CYS A 76 -0.02 14.20 3.33
CA CYS A 76 -1.02 14.79 2.43
C CYS A 76 -0.27 15.63 1.38
N PRO A 77 -0.41 15.36 0.07
CA PRO A 77 0.31 16.11 -0.95
C PRO A 77 -0.10 17.57 -0.82
N LYS A 78 0.82 18.40 -0.31
CA LYS A 78 0.73 19.85 -0.47
C LYS A 78 1.15 20.12 -1.90
N THR A 79 0.18 20.54 -2.69
CA THR A 79 0.32 21.05 -4.06
C THR A 79 1.48 22.03 -4.18
#